data_AF-G1XAL3-F1
#
_entry.id   AF-G1XAL3-F1
#
_cell.length_a   1.000
_cell.length_b   1.000
_cell.length_c   1.000
_cell.angle_alpha   90.00
_cell.angle_beta   90.00
_cell.angle_gamma   90.00
#
_symmetry.space_group_name_H-M   'P 1'
#
loop_
_entity.id
_entity.type
_entity.pdbx_description
1 polymer ?
#
loop_
_entity_poly.entity_id
_entity_poly.type
_entity_poly.pdbx_seq_one_letter_code
_entity_poly.pdbx_strand_id
1 'polypeptide(L)'
;MAASVITQVSQTAGPQVNLADGPDENLTLDLRGIQFVISRDELLTLPEFVLLSLFPNGLFPDGQFREDDVYSVDFDPACLQYMLEFFRKVGSTIPQPHEDDDADHEVSPPNSPSNLLQDRAGIIVLREDLDFYVIPPKAEISQSQMLEVKRECAKVLLSYDGIFSGLRRTDESGTTEQHLIEMLTAGGFNADDRWGHRAREPNKAVICSLALARLRTDIRGEGANSNTVGMAQKLLLFWRKPARRCWWEGMEIPDVPGVEGKLKVWIRRVWTLEMSVIGLR
;
A
#
# COMPACT_ATOMS: atom_id res chain seq x y z
N MET A 1 42.77 22.82 2.57
CA MET A 1 41.40 23.35 2.42
C MET A 1 40.45 22.16 2.38
N ALA A 2 39.63 21.98 3.42
CA ALA A 2 38.65 20.90 3.48
C ALA A 2 37.49 21.21 2.54
N ALA A 3 37.27 20.39 1.52
CA ALA A 3 36.11 20.49 0.64
C ALA A 3 34.91 19.88 1.37
N SER A 4 33.92 20.72 1.66
CA SER A 4 32.63 20.32 2.23
C SER A 4 31.90 19.40 1.25
N VAL A 5 31.63 18.16 1.66
CA VAL A 5 30.72 17.27 0.92
C VAL A 5 29.30 17.73 1.22
N ILE A 6 28.77 18.58 0.34
CA ILE A 6 27.36 18.99 0.37
C ILE A 6 26.54 17.87 -0.26
N THR A 7 25.95 17.02 0.58
CA THR A 7 24.82 16.16 0.21
C THR A 7 23.53 16.93 0.48
N GLN A 8 23.20 17.87 -0.39
CA GLN A 8 21.85 18.43 -0.44
C GLN A 8 21.16 17.87 -1.67
N VAL A 9 20.25 16.92 -1.45
CA VAL A 9 19.22 16.58 -2.42
C VAL A 9 18.17 17.67 -2.30
N SER A 10 18.05 18.50 -3.33
CA SER A 10 16.91 19.42 -3.44
C SER A 10 15.65 18.57 -3.50
N GLN A 11 14.74 18.70 -2.53
CA GLN A 11 13.38 18.19 -2.67
C GLN A 11 12.69 19.04 -3.73
N THR A 12 12.87 18.69 -5.00
CA THR A 12 11.96 19.14 -6.04
C THR A 12 10.58 18.62 -5.65
N ALA A 13 9.66 19.54 -5.37
CA ALA A 13 8.23 19.21 -5.30
C ALA A 13 7.89 18.38 -6.53
N GLY A 14 7.31 17.19 -6.31
CA GLY A 14 6.88 16.33 -7.41
C GLY A 14 5.97 17.10 -8.36
N PRO A 15 5.98 16.77 -9.66
CA PRO A 15 5.16 17.47 -10.65
C PRO A 15 3.69 17.50 -10.17
N GLN A 16 3.11 18.70 -10.08
CA GLN A 16 1.69 18.84 -9.80
C GLN A 16 0.92 18.40 -11.04
N VAL A 17 0.22 17.29 -10.90
CA VAL A 17 -0.56 16.67 -11.97
C VAL A 17 -1.86 17.47 -12.16
N ASN A 18 -1.93 18.32 -13.18
CA ASN A 18 -3.19 18.95 -13.60
C ASN A 18 -3.88 18.08 -14.66
N LEU A 19 -4.68 17.11 -14.20
CA LEU A 19 -5.55 16.28 -15.03
C LEU A 19 -6.90 16.98 -15.30
N ALA A 20 -6.90 18.24 -15.74
CA ALA A 20 -8.12 19.06 -15.70
C ALA A 20 -9.01 19.07 -16.97
N ASP A 21 -8.55 18.71 -18.17
CA ASP A 21 -9.42 18.90 -19.35
C ASP A 21 -9.03 17.97 -20.53
N GLY A 22 -9.66 16.79 -20.59
CA GLY A 22 -9.50 15.83 -21.68
C GLY A 22 -10.66 14.84 -21.65
N PRO A 23 -11.08 14.27 -22.81
CA PRO A 23 -12.18 13.30 -22.88
C PRO A 23 -11.90 12.08 -21.98
N ASP A 24 -12.87 11.17 -21.84
CA ASP A 24 -12.73 9.90 -21.10
C ASP A 24 -11.62 9.02 -21.70
N GLU A 25 -10.38 9.39 -21.43
CA GLU A 25 -9.19 8.76 -21.99
C GLU A 25 -8.86 7.54 -21.12
N ASN A 26 -8.98 6.37 -21.75
CA ASN A 26 -8.53 5.12 -21.19
C ASN A 26 -7.03 4.96 -21.46
N LEU A 27 -6.28 4.60 -20.43
CA LEU A 27 -4.86 4.31 -20.50
C LEU A 27 -4.63 2.81 -20.64
N THR A 28 -3.87 2.40 -21.66
CA THR A 28 -3.45 1.00 -21.82
C THR A 28 -2.04 0.80 -21.25
N LEU A 29 -1.91 -0.03 -20.23
CA LEU A 29 -0.64 -0.39 -19.59
C LEU A 29 -0.29 -1.84 -19.87
N ASP A 30 0.99 -2.14 -20.12
CA ASP A 30 1.54 -3.50 -20.17
C ASP A 30 2.43 -3.74 -18.94
N LEU A 31 1.95 -4.59 -18.03
CA LEU A 31 2.65 -4.98 -16.82
C LEU A 31 3.18 -6.40 -16.98
N ARG A 32 4.46 -6.51 -17.36
CA ARG A 32 5.17 -7.80 -17.50
C ARG A 32 4.45 -8.76 -18.47
N GLY A 33 3.86 -8.24 -19.54
CA GLY A 33 3.12 -8.99 -20.56
C GLY A 33 1.61 -9.10 -20.29
N ILE A 34 1.10 -8.50 -19.22
CA ILE A 34 -0.34 -8.46 -18.91
C ILE A 34 -0.86 -7.04 -19.14
N GLN A 35 -1.84 -6.92 -20.03
CA GLN A 35 -2.41 -5.62 -20.39
C GLN A 35 -3.56 -5.23 -19.47
N PHE A 36 -3.58 -3.96 -19.06
CA PHE A 36 -4.65 -3.33 -18.30
C PHE A 36 -5.14 -2.10 -19.04
N VAL A 37 -6.45 -1.90 -19.03
CA VAL A 37 -7.08 -0.65 -19.46
C VAL A 37 -7.63 0.02 -18.21
N ILE A 38 -7.18 1.24 -17.93
CA ILE A 38 -7.51 2.01 -16.73
C ILE A 38 -8.09 3.34 -17.16
N SER A 39 -9.27 3.68 -16.66
CA SER A 39 -9.85 5.01 -16.92
C SER A 39 -9.13 6.09 -16.12
N ARG A 40 -9.24 7.34 -16.58
CA ARG A 40 -8.76 8.51 -15.82
C ARG A 40 -9.25 8.54 -14.37
N ASP A 41 -10.53 8.23 -14.16
CA ASP A 41 -11.15 8.20 -12.83
C ASP A 41 -10.50 7.13 -11.94
N GLU A 42 -10.28 5.92 -12.46
CA GLU A 42 -9.59 4.87 -11.72
C GLU A 42 -8.17 5.29 -11.38
N LEU A 43 -7.45 5.87 -12.34
CA LEU A 43 -6.09 6.35 -12.17
C LEU A 43 -6.00 7.40 -11.05
N LEU A 44 -6.94 8.34 -10.99
CA LEU A 44 -7.00 9.40 -9.96
C LEU A 44 -7.29 8.87 -8.55
N THR A 45 -7.89 7.69 -8.45
CA THR A 45 -8.15 7.05 -7.15
C THR A 45 -6.97 6.23 -6.63
N LEU A 46 -6.04 5.82 -7.51
CA LEU A 46 -4.93 4.96 -7.13
C LEU A 46 -4.03 5.62 -6.07
N PRO A 47 -3.46 4.83 -5.14
CA PRO A 47 -2.50 5.32 -4.16
C PRO A 47 -1.26 5.93 -4.84
N GLU A 48 -0.67 6.95 -4.22
CA GLU A 48 0.52 7.67 -4.66
C GLU A 48 1.67 6.70 -4.97
N PHE A 49 1.88 5.67 -4.13
CA PHE A 49 2.98 4.73 -4.36
C PHE A 49 2.81 3.94 -5.68
N VAL A 50 1.57 3.64 -6.09
CA VAL A 50 1.29 2.97 -7.36
C VAL A 50 1.54 3.94 -8.50
N LEU A 51 1.04 5.17 -8.40
CA LEU A 51 1.26 6.20 -9.42
C LEU A 51 2.75 6.46 -9.65
N LEU A 52 3.56 6.54 -8.59
CA LEU A 52 5.01 6.68 -8.69
C LEU A 52 5.70 5.46 -9.31
N SER A 53 5.13 4.26 -9.13
CA SER A 53 5.68 3.04 -9.73
C SER A 53 5.29 2.88 -11.20
N LEU A 54 4.06 3.28 -11.55
CA LEU A 54 3.56 3.26 -12.92
C LEU A 54 4.16 4.37 -13.79
N PHE A 55 4.43 5.53 -13.19
CA PHE A 55 4.93 6.73 -13.88
C PHE A 55 6.16 7.30 -13.15
N PRO A 56 7.31 6.59 -13.17
CA PRO A 56 8.51 7.01 -12.44
C PRO A 56 9.08 8.36 -12.89
N ASN A 57 8.78 8.78 -14.14
CA ASN A 57 9.19 10.06 -14.71
C ASN A 57 8.06 11.12 -14.68
N GLY A 58 7.01 10.88 -13.89
CA GLY A 58 5.79 11.67 -13.89
C GLY A 58 4.78 11.19 -14.93
N LEU A 59 3.53 11.59 -14.71
CA LEU A 59 2.42 11.37 -15.63
C LEU A 59 2.66 12.25 -16.88
N PHE A 60 3.14 11.62 -17.95
CA PHE A 60 3.26 12.16 -19.32
C PHE A 60 4.38 13.19 -19.56
N PRO A 61 5.46 12.83 -20.29
CA PRO A 61 6.50 13.79 -20.69
C PRO A 61 6.00 14.96 -21.56
N ASP A 62 4.95 14.72 -22.37
CA ASP A 62 4.47 15.66 -23.39
C ASP A 62 2.98 16.08 -23.24
N GLY A 63 2.30 15.65 -22.17
CA GLY A 63 0.92 16.07 -21.87
C GLY A 63 -0.17 15.59 -22.83
N GLN A 64 0.11 14.63 -23.72
CA GLN A 64 -0.89 14.03 -24.62
C GLN A 64 -0.97 12.52 -24.41
N PHE A 65 -2.16 12.03 -24.09
CA PHE A 65 -2.51 10.64 -24.28
C PHE A 65 -2.58 10.37 -25.78
N ARG A 66 -1.93 9.31 -26.24
CA ARG A 66 -2.18 8.75 -27.55
C ARG A 66 -3.00 7.50 -27.31
N GLU A 67 -4.23 7.48 -27.81
CA GLU A 67 -5.22 6.42 -27.56
C GLU A 67 -4.72 5.02 -27.93
N ASP A 68 -3.74 4.93 -28.84
CA ASP A 68 -3.12 3.68 -29.30
C ASP A 68 -1.81 3.29 -28.58
N ASP A 69 -1.31 4.12 -27.64
CA ASP A 69 -0.03 3.85 -26.99
C ASP A 69 -0.19 2.86 -25.83
N VAL A 70 0.60 1.79 -25.87
CA VAL A 70 0.71 0.81 -24.78
C VAL A 70 1.95 1.14 -23.94
N TYR A 71 1.74 1.52 -22.69
CA TYR A 71 2.82 1.90 -21.79
C TYR A 71 3.31 0.69 -21.01
N SER A 72 4.53 0.23 -21.31
CA SER A 72 5.15 -0.87 -20.57
C SER A 72 5.73 -0.41 -19.24
N VAL A 73 5.39 -1.12 -18.17
CA VAL A 73 5.82 -0.83 -16.80
C VAL A 73 6.30 -2.11 -16.11
N ASP A 74 7.43 -2.03 -15.41
CA ASP A 74 7.87 -3.10 -14.50
C ASP A 74 7.14 -3.00 -13.15
N PHE A 75 5.86 -3.36 -13.16
CA PHE A 75 5.03 -3.47 -11.96
C PHE A 75 4.40 -4.86 -11.88
N ASP A 76 4.08 -5.33 -10.68
CA ASP A 76 3.44 -6.62 -10.49
C ASP A 76 1.96 -6.57 -10.92
N PRO A 77 1.57 -7.27 -12.01
CA PRO A 77 0.21 -7.24 -12.52
C PRO A 77 -0.81 -7.78 -11.52
N ALA A 78 -0.45 -8.79 -10.71
CA ALA A 78 -1.36 -9.37 -9.72
C ALA A 78 -1.64 -8.38 -8.58
N CYS A 79 -0.65 -7.58 -8.21
CA CYS A 79 -0.79 -6.50 -7.22
C CYS A 79 -1.77 -5.42 -7.72
N LEU A 80 -1.61 -4.97 -8.96
CA LEU A 80 -2.50 -3.97 -9.55
C LEU A 80 -3.93 -4.51 -9.70
N GLN A 81 -4.08 -5.75 -10.17
CA GLN A 81 -5.37 -6.40 -10.30
C GLN A 81 -6.10 -6.48 -8.95
N TYR A 82 -5.44 -6.99 -7.91
CA TYR A 82 -6.00 -7.06 -6.56
C TYR A 82 -6.50 -5.68 -6.07
N MET A 83 -5.72 -4.63 -6.34
CA MET A 83 -6.10 -3.26 -5.99
C MET A 83 -7.32 -2.78 -6.77
N LEU A 84 -7.31 -2.88 -8.10
CA LEU A 84 -8.41 -2.42 -8.95
C LEU A 84 -9.72 -3.15 -8.62
N GLU A 85 -9.67 -4.47 -8.43
CA GLU A 85 -10.84 -5.27 -8.03
C GLU A 85 -11.42 -4.79 -6.70
N PHE A 86 -10.57 -4.52 -5.71
CA PHE A 86 -11.01 -4.00 -4.42
C PHE A 86 -11.64 -2.60 -4.56
N PHE A 87 -10.99 -1.69 -5.29
CA PHE A 87 -11.45 -0.32 -5.47
C PHE A 87 -12.80 -0.28 -6.21
N ARG A 88 -12.94 -1.03 -7.31
CA ARG A 88 -14.19 -1.18 -8.05
C ARG A 88 -15.30 -1.74 -7.18
N LYS A 89 -15.00 -2.77 -6.37
CA LYS A 89 -15.95 -3.36 -5.44
C LYS A 89 -16.45 -2.32 -4.44
N VAL A 90 -15.56 -1.56 -3.80
CA VAL A 90 -15.98 -0.50 -2.87
C VAL A 90 -16.77 0.59 -3.61
N GLY A 91 -16.32 1.00 -4.80
CA GLY A 91 -17.00 2.01 -5.62
C GLY A 91 -18.44 1.63 -5.98
N SER A 92 -18.69 0.36 -6.30
CA SER A 92 -20.03 -0.14 -6.62
C SER A 92 -21.04 -0.09 -5.46
N THR A 93 -20.56 0.12 -4.22
CA THR A 93 -21.41 0.21 -3.03
C THR A 93 -21.69 1.65 -2.60
N ILE A 94 -21.15 2.64 -3.32
CA ILE A 94 -21.40 4.06 -3.05
C ILE A 94 -22.76 4.41 -3.68
N PRO A 95 -23.71 4.97 -2.89
CA PRO A 95 -25.00 5.41 -3.42
C PRO A 95 -24.80 6.35 -4.61
N GLN A 96 -25.57 6.15 -5.68
CA GLN A 96 -25.62 7.13 -6.77
C GLN A 96 -26.61 8.23 -6.34
N PRO A 97 -26.28 9.52 -6.53
CA PRO A 97 -27.26 10.58 -6.31
C PRO A 97 -28.43 10.36 -7.27
N HIS A 98 -29.62 10.15 -6.73
CA HIS A 98 -30.85 10.18 -7.50
C HIS A 98 -31.23 11.65 -7.73
N GLU A 99 -31.54 12.04 -8.97
CA GLU A 99 -31.88 13.44 -9.34
C GLU A 99 -33.20 13.96 -8.71
N ASP A 100 -33.86 13.19 -7.83
CA ASP A 100 -35.21 13.46 -7.34
C ASP A 100 -35.33 13.76 -5.82
N ASP A 101 -34.25 13.79 -5.03
CA ASP A 101 -34.33 14.11 -3.59
C ASP A 101 -34.17 15.63 -3.32
N ASP A 102 -35.25 16.37 -3.55
CA ASP A 102 -35.54 17.65 -2.90
C ASP A 102 -35.99 17.35 -1.45
N ALA A 103 -35.07 17.26 -0.49
CA ALA A 103 -35.45 17.15 0.93
C ALA A 103 -34.39 17.70 1.90
N ASP A 104 -34.80 18.76 2.63
CA ASP A 104 -34.25 19.32 3.86
C ASP A 104 -33.13 18.51 4.56
N HIS A 105 -31.87 18.91 4.35
CA HIS A 105 -30.76 18.42 5.18
C HIS A 105 -30.44 19.39 6.31
N GLU A 106 -30.67 18.92 7.55
CA GLU A 106 -30.10 19.50 8.77
C GLU A 106 -28.59 19.70 8.60
N VAL A 107 -28.16 20.95 8.75
CA VAL A 107 -26.78 21.39 8.51
C VAL A 107 -25.88 20.82 9.62
N SER A 108 -25.26 19.67 9.35
CA SER A 108 -24.12 19.19 10.14
C SER A 108 -22.94 20.16 9.97
N PRO A 109 -22.16 20.47 11.02
CA PRO A 109 -21.13 21.50 10.96
C PRO A 109 -20.12 21.22 9.84
N PRO A 110 -19.72 22.25 9.06
CA PRO A 110 -19.02 22.11 7.78
C PRO A 110 -17.63 21.44 7.84
N ASN A 111 -17.08 21.24 9.03
CA ASN A 111 -15.74 20.66 9.26
C ASN A 111 -15.75 19.24 9.86
N SER A 112 -16.87 18.51 9.83
CA SER A 112 -16.89 17.14 10.34
C SER A 112 -16.33 16.14 9.30
N PRO A 113 -15.41 15.22 9.66
CA PRO A 113 -14.91 14.18 8.75
C PRO A 113 -16.01 13.22 8.26
N SER A 114 -17.14 13.19 8.96
CA SER A 114 -18.39 12.54 8.55
C SER A 114 -18.95 13.10 7.23
N ASN A 115 -18.86 14.42 7.01
CA ASN A 115 -19.35 15.05 5.77
C ASN A 115 -18.45 14.73 4.57
N LEU A 116 -17.15 14.45 4.79
CA LEU A 116 -16.23 14.05 3.71
C LEU A 116 -16.50 12.64 3.16
N LEU A 117 -17.33 11.83 3.85
CA LEU A 117 -17.57 10.43 3.52
C LEU A 117 -19.05 10.09 3.36
N GLN A 118 -19.94 11.08 3.29
CA GLN A 118 -21.38 10.85 3.05
C GLN A 118 -21.63 10.13 1.72
N ASP A 119 -20.94 10.55 0.65
CA ASP A 119 -21.02 9.95 -0.69
C ASP A 119 -19.66 9.41 -1.15
N ARG A 120 -18.75 9.14 -0.22
CA ARG A 120 -17.37 8.73 -0.51
C ARG A 120 -16.96 7.58 0.37
N ALA A 121 -16.07 6.75 -0.15
CA ALA A 121 -15.48 5.66 0.63
C ALA A 121 -13.99 5.89 0.82
N GLY A 122 -13.55 5.82 2.08
CA GLY A 122 -12.13 5.72 2.42
C GLY A 122 -11.65 4.28 2.28
N ILE A 123 -10.47 4.10 1.68
CA ILE A 123 -9.77 2.82 1.61
C ILE A 123 -8.43 2.99 2.31
N ILE A 124 -8.20 2.16 3.32
CA ILE A 124 -6.92 2.04 4.00
C ILE A 124 -6.02 1.16 3.14
N VAL A 125 -4.83 1.67 2.82
CA VAL A 125 -3.87 1.01 1.96
C VAL A 125 -2.60 0.77 2.76
N LEU A 126 -2.36 -0.50 3.10
CA LEU A 126 -1.17 -0.92 3.84
C LEU A 126 -0.24 -1.70 2.91
N ARG A 127 0.98 -1.22 2.76
CA ARG A 127 2.02 -1.85 1.93
C ARG A 127 3.24 -2.21 2.76
N GLU A 128 3.84 -3.36 2.48
CA GLU A 128 5.13 -3.77 3.00
C GLU A 128 6.11 -4.04 1.86
N ASP A 129 7.30 -3.44 1.93
CA ASP A 129 8.49 -3.91 1.24
C ASP A 129 9.41 -4.61 2.24
N LEU A 130 9.69 -5.89 1.98
CA LEU A 130 10.56 -6.72 2.79
C LEU A 130 11.81 -7.06 1.98
N ASP A 131 12.90 -6.35 2.22
CA ASP A 131 14.23 -6.72 1.71
C ASP A 131 14.86 -7.74 2.66
N PHE A 132 15.31 -8.89 2.14
CA PHE A 132 15.96 -9.91 2.97
C PHE A 132 17.38 -10.23 2.52
N TYR A 133 18.27 -10.35 3.50
CA TYR A 133 19.70 -10.56 3.36
C TYR A 133 20.06 -11.87 4.04
N VAL A 134 20.17 -12.91 3.23
CA VAL A 134 20.54 -14.24 3.69
C VAL A 134 22.04 -14.27 3.98
N ILE A 135 22.40 -14.65 5.20
CA ILE A 135 23.79 -14.90 5.58
C ILE A 135 24.22 -16.27 5.05
N PRO A 136 25.39 -16.39 4.38
CA PRO A 136 25.89 -17.67 3.91
C PRO A 136 25.91 -18.72 5.04
N PRO A 137 25.26 -19.88 4.86
CA PRO A 137 25.20 -20.92 5.89
C PRO A 137 26.56 -21.63 6.10
N LYS A 138 27.47 -21.50 5.14
CA LYS A 138 28.85 -22.00 5.18
C LYS A 138 29.77 -21.07 4.40
N ALA A 139 31.07 -21.08 4.74
CA ALA A 139 32.06 -20.19 4.14
C ALA A 139 32.20 -20.37 2.62
N GLU A 140 32.36 -21.61 2.17
CA GLU A 140 32.56 -21.95 0.76
C GLU A 140 31.25 -22.38 0.08
N ILE A 141 30.32 -21.43 -0.06
CA ILE A 141 29.07 -21.65 -0.82
C ILE A 141 29.20 -21.09 -2.22
N SER A 142 28.81 -21.86 -3.24
CA SER A 142 28.81 -21.36 -4.62
C SER A 142 27.71 -20.32 -4.84
N GLN A 143 27.86 -19.49 -5.86
CA GLN A 143 26.83 -18.50 -6.22
C GLN A 143 25.49 -19.17 -6.57
N SER A 144 25.51 -20.29 -7.30
CA SER A 144 24.28 -21.02 -7.67
C SER A 144 23.56 -21.58 -6.44
N GLN A 145 24.31 -22.17 -5.51
CA GLN A 145 23.76 -22.65 -4.24
C GLN A 145 23.20 -21.50 -3.41
N MET A 146 23.89 -20.35 -3.35
CA MET A 146 23.39 -19.18 -2.63
C MET A 146 22.07 -18.65 -3.22
N LEU A 147 21.91 -18.71 -4.55
CA LEU A 147 20.64 -18.35 -5.20
C LEU A 147 19.51 -19.31 -4.84
N GLU A 148 19.80 -20.61 -4.75
CA GLU A 148 18.83 -21.61 -4.27
C GLU A 148 18.43 -21.35 -2.82
N VAL A 149 19.39 -21.15 -1.92
CA VAL A 149 19.11 -20.81 -0.51
C VAL A 149 18.25 -19.54 -0.40
N LYS A 150 18.53 -18.50 -1.19
CA LYS A 150 17.70 -17.28 -1.22
C LYS A 150 16.27 -17.55 -1.71
N ARG A 151 16.09 -18.45 -2.68
CA ARG A 151 14.76 -18.85 -3.18
C ARG A 151 13.98 -19.62 -2.12
N GLU A 152 14.63 -20.58 -1.45
CA GLU A 152 13.99 -21.36 -0.38
C GLU A 152 13.67 -20.49 0.84
N CYS A 153 14.58 -19.60 1.23
CA CYS A 153 14.32 -18.58 2.26
C CYS A 153 13.10 -17.72 1.90
N ALA A 154 13.00 -17.26 0.66
CA ALA A 154 11.86 -16.46 0.23
C ALA A 154 10.53 -17.22 0.35
N LYS A 155 10.49 -18.52 0.01
CA LYS A 155 9.29 -19.35 0.18
C LYS A 155 8.84 -19.41 1.64
N VAL A 156 9.78 -19.55 2.57
CA VAL A 156 9.45 -19.54 4.01
C VAL A 156 8.95 -18.16 4.45
N LEU A 157 9.62 -17.07 4.04
CA LEU A 157 9.20 -15.70 4.38
C LEU A 157 7.84 -15.31 3.77
N LEU A 158 7.45 -15.91 2.64
CA LEU A 158 6.12 -15.74 2.06
C LEU A 158 5.03 -16.36 2.95
N SER A 159 5.34 -17.43 3.69
CA SER A 159 4.39 -18.07 4.62
C SER A 159 4.09 -17.23 5.87
N TYR A 160 4.94 -16.25 6.19
CA TYR A 160 4.67 -15.28 7.25
C TYR A 160 3.78 -14.17 6.69
N ASP A 161 2.48 -14.46 6.59
CA ASP A 161 1.52 -13.69 5.80
C ASP A 161 0.58 -12.80 6.63
N GLY A 162 0.66 -12.82 7.96
CA GLY A 162 -0.14 -11.95 8.82
C GLY A 162 0.29 -10.48 8.72
N ILE A 163 -0.66 -9.55 8.55
CA ILE A 163 -0.34 -8.13 8.34
C ILE A 163 0.38 -7.51 9.53
N PHE A 164 0.12 -7.95 10.77
CA PHE A 164 0.75 -7.42 11.99
C PHE A 164 1.95 -8.23 12.51
N SER A 165 2.32 -9.31 11.81
CA SER A 165 3.38 -10.24 12.22
C SER A 165 4.73 -9.55 12.45
N GLY A 166 5.08 -8.56 11.61
CA GLY A 166 6.33 -7.80 11.73
C GLY A 166 6.33 -6.68 12.77
N LEU A 167 5.17 -6.35 13.37
CA LEU A 167 5.05 -5.28 14.37
C LEU A 167 4.98 -5.78 15.82
N ARG A 168 4.50 -7.01 16.05
CA ARG A 168 4.37 -7.59 17.39
C ARG A 168 5.72 -8.08 17.91
N ARG A 169 6.64 -7.15 18.18
CA ARG A 169 8.03 -7.47 18.58
C ARG A 169 8.17 -7.78 20.06
N THR A 170 7.29 -7.23 20.91
CA THR A 170 7.30 -7.40 22.37
C THR A 170 5.87 -7.41 22.90
N ASP A 171 5.64 -8.13 24.00
CA ASP A 171 4.37 -8.11 24.75
C ASP A 171 4.22 -6.83 25.62
N GLU A 172 5.02 -5.79 25.34
CA GLU A 172 5.00 -4.54 26.07
C GLU A 172 3.75 -3.74 25.71
N SER A 173 2.90 -3.49 26.70
CA SER A 173 1.70 -2.68 26.54
C SER A 173 2.03 -1.20 26.34
N GLY A 174 1.26 -0.50 25.51
CA GLY A 174 1.37 0.95 25.33
C GLY A 174 2.42 1.41 24.32
N THR A 175 2.98 0.48 23.54
CA THR A 175 3.92 0.81 22.45
C THR A 175 3.22 1.53 21.29
N THR A 176 3.97 2.27 20.47
CA THR A 176 3.44 2.93 19.28
C THR A 176 2.92 1.91 18.26
N GLU A 177 3.54 0.73 18.20
CA GLU A 177 3.13 -0.43 17.42
C GLU A 177 1.73 -0.90 17.81
N GLN A 178 1.49 -1.06 19.12
CA GLN A 178 0.20 -1.47 19.64
C GLN A 178 -0.89 -0.44 19.29
N HIS A 179 -0.60 0.85 19.46
CA HIS A 179 -1.53 1.92 19.06
C HIS A 179 -1.80 1.94 17.55
N LEU A 180 -0.81 1.63 16.72
CA LEU A 180 -0.98 1.51 15.26
C LEU A 180 -1.89 0.32 14.90
N ILE A 181 -1.69 -0.84 15.54
CA ILE A 181 -2.54 -2.02 15.37
C ILE A 181 -3.98 -1.71 15.77
N GLU A 182 -4.18 -1.05 16.91
CA GLU A 182 -5.50 -0.62 17.38
C GLU A 182 -6.17 0.34 16.40
N MET A 183 -5.43 1.33 15.90
CA MET A 183 -5.94 2.28 14.91
C MET A 183 -6.34 1.59 13.60
N LEU A 184 -5.51 0.68 13.08
CA LEU A 184 -5.80 -0.06 11.85
C LEU A 184 -6.97 -1.03 12.02
N THR A 185 -7.10 -1.64 13.20
CA THR A 185 -8.21 -2.53 13.54
C THR A 185 -9.52 -1.76 13.71
N ALA A 186 -9.46 -0.61 14.38
CA ALA A 186 -10.60 0.32 14.46
C ALA A 186 -11.03 0.84 13.07
N GLY A 187 -10.05 1.02 12.18
CA GLY A 187 -10.27 1.52 10.83
C GLY A 187 -10.89 0.51 9.86
N GLY A 188 -10.59 -0.78 9.97
CA GLY A 188 -11.21 -1.77 9.07
C GLY A 188 -10.55 -3.13 8.97
N PHE A 189 -9.30 -3.28 9.42
CA PHE A 189 -8.62 -4.56 9.49
C PHE A 189 -9.05 -5.38 10.73
N ASN A 190 -8.75 -6.67 10.73
CA ASN A 190 -8.84 -7.54 11.90
C ASN A 190 -7.44 -7.94 12.37
N ALA A 191 -7.33 -8.37 13.63
CA ALA A 191 -6.05 -8.69 14.27
C ALA A 191 -5.31 -9.89 13.64
N ASP A 192 -6.05 -10.76 12.93
CA ASP A 192 -5.60 -11.97 12.25
C ASP A 192 -5.62 -11.86 10.72
N ASP A 193 -5.88 -10.67 10.18
CA ASP A 193 -5.86 -10.43 8.74
C ASP A 193 -4.49 -10.77 8.14
N ARG A 194 -4.53 -11.26 6.91
CA ARG A 194 -3.36 -11.60 6.09
C ARG A 194 -3.20 -10.60 4.95
N TRP A 195 -2.00 -10.53 4.39
CA TRP A 195 -1.74 -9.74 3.19
C TRP A 195 -2.64 -10.23 2.05
N GLY A 196 -3.42 -9.32 1.47
CA GLY A 196 -4.33 -9.65 0.36
C GLY A 196 -3.58 -9.94 -0.95
N HIS A 197 -2.42 -9.31 -1.12
CA HIS A 197 -1.42 -9.68 -2.11
C HIS A 197 -0.04 -9.76 -1.43
N ARG A 198 0.72 -10.81 -1.70
CA ARG A 198 2.09 -10.98 -1.18
C ARG A 198 2.90 -11.82 -2.16
N ALA A 199 3.91 -11.21 -2.78
CA ALA A 199 4.71 -11.84 -3.83
C ALA A 199 6.18 -11.45 -3.74
N ARG A 200 7.04 -12.34 -4.25
CA ARG A 200 8.46 -12.05 -4.42
C ARG A 200 8.68 -11.28 -5.72
N GLU A 201 9.50 -10.24 -5.67
CA GLU A 201 9.93 -9.55 -6.88
C GLU A 201 10.90 -10.40 -7.72
N PRO A 202 10.68 -10.51 -9.05
CA PRO A 202 11.58 -11.24 -9.93
C PRO A 202 13.02 -10.73 -9.82
N ASN A 203 13.97 -11.66 -9.71
CA ASN A 203 15.41 -11.37 -9.64
C ASN A 203 15.88 -10.49 -8.47
N LYS A 204 15.00 -10.22 -7.49
CA LYS A 204 15.31 -9.43 -6.29
C LYS A 204 15.11 -10.28 -5.03
N ALA A 205 15.82 -9.94 -3.96
CA ALA A 205 15.60 -10.50 -2.63
C ALA A 205 14.60 -9.63 -1.86
N VAL A 206 13.42 -9.44 -2.47
CA VAL A 206 12.37 -8.54 -1.99
C VAL A 206 11.04 -9.27 -2.05
N ILE A 207 10.23 -9.10 -1.01
CA ILE A 207 8.81 -9.47 -0.98
C ILE A 207 7.99 -8.19 -0.86
N CYS A 208 7.09 -7.98 -1.81
CA CYS A 208 6.12 -6.89 -1.81
C CYS A 208 4.80 -7.43 -1.30
N SER A 209 4.15 -6.70 -0.37
CA SER A 209 2.83 -7.06 0.13
C SER A 209 1.89 -5.87 0.16
N LEU A 210 0.61 -6.14 -0.04
CA LEU A 210 -0.46 -5.15 -0.05
C LEU A 210 -1.68 -5.71 0.67
N ALA A 211 -2.27 -4.91 1.55
CA ALA A 211 -3.54 -5.17 2.21
C ALA A 211 -4.43 -3.94 2.11
N LEU A 212 -5.71 -4.16 1.82
CA LEU A 212 -6.70 -3.12 1.62
C LEU A 212 -7.88 -3.35 2.56
N ALA A 213 -8.36 -2.28 3.18
CA ALA A 213 -9.57 -2.32 3.99
C ALA A 213 -10.45 -1.09 3.69
N ARG A 214 -11.76 -1.29 3.64
CA ARG A 214 -12.71 -0.16 3.62
C ARG A 214 -12.69 0.48 5.01
N LEU A 215 -12.53 1.80 5.06
CA LEU A 215 -12.61 2.55 6.30
C LEU A 215 -14.02 2.45 6.88
N ARG A 216 -14.12 1.90 8.10
CA ARG A 216 -15.35 1.83 8.88
C ARG A 216 -15.56 3.18 9.57
N THR A 217 -16.60 3.91 9.17
CA THR A 217 -16.97 5.20 9.78
C THR A 217 -18.31 5.15 10.51
N ASP A 218 -19.08 4.11 10.27
CA ASP A 218 -20.41 3.85 10.79
C ASP A 218 -20.38 3.11 12.13
N ILE A 219 -19.61 3.59 13.11
CA ILE A 219 -19.75 3.09 14.49
C ILE A 219 -20.91 3.83 15.20
N ARG A 220 -22.08 3.89 14.54
CA ARG A 220 -23.35 4.34 15.14
C ARG A 220 -24.14 3.19 15.78
N GLY A 221 -23.65 1.95 15.67
CA GLY A 221 -24.24 0.76 16.32
C GLY A 221 -23.92 0.70 17.82
N GLU A 222 -24.95 0.39 18.62
CA GLU A 222 -24.92 0.24 20.07
C GLU A 222 -23.69 -0.55 20.57
N GLY A 223 -22.75 0.13 21.24
CA GLY A 223 -21.51 -0.46 21.77
C GLY A 223 -20.21 0.23 21.34
N ALA A 224 -20.30 1.22 20.44
CA ALA A 224 -19.16 2.01 19.97
C ALA A 224 -18.53 2.86 21.08
N ASN A 225 -17.32 2.53 21.52
CA ASN A 225 -16.54 3.40 22.40
C ASN A 225 -16.11 4.65 21.60
N SER A 226 -16.39 5.87 22.10
CA SER A 226 -16.06 7.14 21.42
C SER A 226 -14.59 7.24 20.99
N ASN A 227 -13.70 6.53 21.71
CA ASN A 227 -12.28 6.45 21.41
C ASN A 227 -11.98 5.71 20.10
N THR A 228 -12.74 4.66 19.75
CA THR A 228 -12.54 3.85 18.54
C THR A 228 -12.88 4.65 17.28
N VAL A 229 -13.96 5.44 17.32
CA VAL A 229 -14.33 6.36 16.23
C VAL A 229 -13.25 7.42 16.02
N GLY A 230 -12.76 8.01 17.12
CA GLY A 230 -11.67 8.98 17.06
C GLY A 230 -10.36 8.40 16.53
N MET A 231 -10.07 7.12 16.77
CA MET A 231 -8.91 6.44 16.19
C MET A 231 -9.06 6.20 14.68
N ALA A 232 -10.22 5.70 14.23
CA ALA A 232 -10.46 5.48 12.80
C ALA A 232 -10.38 6.79 12.00
N GLN A 233 -10.88 7.90 12.56
CA GLN A 233 -10.78 9.22 11.93
C GLN A 233 -9.33 9.72 11.78
N LYS A 234 -8.41 9.34 12.69
CA LYS A 234 -6.99 9.70 12.56
C LYS A 234 -6.35 9.12 11.29
N LEU A 235 -6.89 8.04 10.74
CA LEU A 235 -6.37 7.47 9.48
C LEU A 235 -6.52 8.46 8.32
N LEU A 236 -7.56 9.30 8.31
CA LEU A 236 -7.75 10.33 7.28
C LEU A 236 -6.60 11.35 7.24
N LEU A 237 -5.81 11.49 8.30
CA LEU A 237 -4.62 12.34 8.30
C LEU A 237 -3.55 11.86 7.31
N PHE A 238 -3.60 10.58 6.91
CA PHE A 238 -2.70 9.98 5.93
C PHE A 238 -3.21 10.09 4.48
N TRP A 239 -4.37 10.73 4.25
CA TRP A 239 -4.83 11.00 2.90
C TRP A 239 -3.91 12.01 2.22
N ARG A 240 -3.31 11.60 1.09
CA ARG A 240 -2.28 12.37 0.35
C ARG A 240 -1.02 12.68 1.19
N LYS A 241 -0.84 12.02 2.32
CA LYS A 241 0.30 12.16 3.24
C LYS A 241 0.69 10.77 3.76
N PRO A 242 1.25 9.91 2.90
CA PRO A 242 1.57 8.55 3.28
C PRO A 242 2.57 8.52 4.45
N ALA A 243 2.27 7.74 5.48
CA ALA A 243 3.17 7.50 6.58
C ALA A 243 4.08 6.33 6.25
N ARG A 244 5.38 6.47 6.53
CA ARG A 244 6.38 5.45 6.27
C ARG A 244 7.15 5.11 7.53
N ARG A 245 7.36 3.81 7.76
CA ARG A 245 8.19 3.30 8.85
C ARG A 245 9.16 2.27 8.32
N CYS A 246 10.45 2.45 8.60
CA CYS A 246 11.51 1.53 8.21
C CYS A 246 12.20 0.98 9.46
N TRP A 247 12.46 -0.33 9.50
CA TRP A 247 13.25 -0.95 10.57
C TRP A 247 13.98 -2.20 10.08
N TRP A 248 14.91 -2.65 10.91
CA TRP A 248 15.68 -3.88 10.69
C TRP A 248 15.39 -4.90 11.77
N GLU A 249 15.38 -6.16 11.40
CA GLU A 249 15.31 -7.29 12.31
C GLU A 249 16.21 -8.43 11.85
N GLY A 250 16.77 -9.16 12.80
CA GLY A 250 17.49 -10.41 12.56
C GLY A 250 16.57 -11.58 12.88
N MET A 251 16.52 -12.56 11.99
CA MET A 251 15.73 -13.78 12.15
C MET A 251 16.60 -15.01 11.93
N GLU A 252 16.30 -16.07 12.69
CA GLU A 252 16.83 -17.41 12.44
C GLU A 252 15.68 -18.29 11.92
N ILE A 253 15.73 -18.62 10.63
CA ILE A 253 14.68 -19.41 9.98
C ILE A 253 15.06 -20.89 10.10
N PRO A 254 14.26 -21.72 10.80
CA PRO A 254 14.50 -23.16 10.87
C PRO A 254 14.10 -23.84 9.55
N ASP A 255 14.65 -25.04 9.33
CA ASP A 255 14.18 -25.99 8.32
C ASP A 255 14.14 -25.45 6.87
N VAL A 256 15.07 -24.56 6.51
CA VAL A 256 15.21 -24.09 5.11
C VAL A 256 15.81 -25.22 4.27
N PRO A 257 15.14 -25.67 3.19
CA PRO A 257 15.66 -26.73 2.33
C PRO A 257 17.08 -26.42 1.81
N GLY A 258 17.97 -27.40 1.92
CA GLY A 258 19.38 -27.28 1.50
C GLY A 258 20.29 -26.55 2.50
N VAL A 259 19.78 -26.17 3.67
CA VAL A 259 20.55 -25.56 4.76
C VAL A 259 20.59 -26.51 5.97
N GLU A 260 21.77 -26.74 6.52
CA GLU A 260 21.92 -27.46 7.78
C GLU A 260 21.69 -26.49 8.95
N GLY A 261 20.72 -26.81 9.81
CA GLY A 261 20.40 -25.98 10.97
C GLY A 261 19.57 -24.75 10.62
N LYS A 262 19.78 -23.66 11.37
CA LYS A 262 19.00 -22.42 11.21
C LYS A 262 19.69 -21.46 10.24
N LEU A 263 18.93 -20.95 9.27
CA LEU A 263 19.40 -19.94 8.35
C LEU A 263 19.29 -18.55 9.00
N LYS A 264 20.43 -17.84 9.10
CA LYS A 264 20.45 -16.46 9.58
C LYS A 264 20.07 -15.51 8.46
N VAL A 265 19.09 -14.65 8.72
CA VAL A 265 18.56 -13.69 7.74
C VAL A 265 18.40 -12.35 8.42
N TRP A 266 18.89 -11.29 7.78
CA TRP A 266 18.54 -9.92 8.14
C TRP A 266 17.41 -9.44 7.25
N ILE A 267 16.42 -8.80 7.84
CA ILE A 267 15.29 -8.25 7.12
C ILE A 267 15.25 -6.75 7.36
N ARG A 268 15.10 -6.00 6.29
CA ARG A 268 14.69 -4.60 6.32
C ARG A 268 13.23 -4.55 5.88
N ARG A 269 12.37 -4.04 6.75
CA ARG A 269 10.96 -3.81 6.42
C ARG A 269 10.72 -2.34 6.25
N VAL A 270 9.99 -1.98 5.20
CA VAL A 270 9.40 -0.66 5.01
C VAL A 270 7.91 -0.81 4.91
N TRP A 271 7.21 -0.25 5.89
CA TRP A 271 5.77 -0.12 5.84
C TRP A 271 5.39 1.25 5.31
N THR A 272 4.41 1.26 4.41
CA THR A 272 3.75 2.47 3.94
C THR A 272 2.27 2.36 4.23
N LEU A 273 1.73 3.31 4.99
CA LEU A 273 0.31 3.47 5.24
C LEU A 273 -0.18 4.68 4.46
N GLU A 274 -1.15 4.45 3.60
CA GLU A 274 -1.79 5.48 2.80
C GLU A 274 -3.32 5.35 2.91
N MET A 275 -4.02 6.44 2.66
CA MET A 275 -5.46 6.45 2.48
C MET A 275 -5.81 6.87 1.06
N SER A 276 -6.66 6.09 0.39
CA SER A 276 -7.34 6.51 -0.84
C SER A 276 -8.78 6.88 -0.53
N VAL A 277 -9.34 7.83 -1.28
CA VAL A 277 -10.75 8.22 -1.19
C VAL A 277 -11.35 8.09 -2.58
N ILE A 278 -12.45 7.34 -2.68
CA ILE A 278 -13.18 7.13 -3.93
C ILE A 278 -14.60 7.70 -3.82
N GLY A 279 -15.21 8.05 -4.97
CA GLY A 279 -16.46 8.82 -5.01
C GLY A 279 -16.25 10.34 -5.03
N LEU A 280 -15.03 10.81 -5.34
CA LEU A 280 -14.75 12.22 -5.62
C LEU A 280 -15.27 12.53 -7.04
N ARG A 281 -16.58 12.67 -7.21
CA ARG A 281 -17.18 13.26 -8.41
C ARG A 281 -17.62 14.68 -8.10
#